data_AF-A0A2V6LKJ7-F1
#
_entry.id   AF-A0A2V6LKJ7-F1
#
_cell.length_a   1.000
_cell.length_b   1.000
_cell.length_c   1.000
_cell.angle_alpha   90.00
_cell.angle_beta   90.00
_cell.angle_gamma   90.00
#
_symmetry.space_group_name_H-M   'P 1'
#
loop_
_entity.id
_entity.type
_entity.pdbx_description
1 polymer ?
#
loop_
_entity_poly.entity_id
_entity_poly.type
_entity_poly.pdbx_seq_one_letter_code
_entity_poly.pdbx_strand_id
1 'polypeptide(L)'
;ESTAEFEDGRPVTVEGSFTAGVNGDKPGIIMEAHSVPGDFYRQEFALANAEDNALVVSLDATVNVPAGLFHHCLKTKETTPLEPDALEHKYYAAGAGNVLTVDVRTGDKIKLVKIHPN
;
A
#
# COMPACT_ATOMS: atom_id res chain seq x y z
N GLU A 1 1.53 2.63 -12.82
CA GLU A 1 0.39 3.13 -12.06
C GLU A 1 -0.14 4.40 -12.71
N SER A 2 -1.47 4.58 -12.71
CA SER A 2 -2.08 5.85 -13.11
C SER A 2 -2.84 6.38 -11.92
N THR A 3 -2.24 7.35 -11.24
CA THR A 3 -2.76 7.93 -10.00
C THR A 3 -3.35 9.29 -10.33
N ALA A 4 -4.52 9.57 -9.76
CA ALA A 4 -5.17 10.85 -9.87
C ALA A 4 -5.67 11.28 -8.48
N GLU A 5 -5.33 12.49 -8.07
CA GLU A 5 -5.91 13.12 -6.88
C GLU A 5 -7.20 13.82 -7.26
N PHE A 6 -8.19 13.82 -6.38
CA PHE A 6 -9.50 14.40 -6.64
C PHE A 6 -9.89 15.43 -5.58
N GLU A 7 -10.37 16.59 -6.00
CA GLU A 7 -11.11 17.55 -5.16
C GLU A 7 -12.53 17.70 -5.72
N ASP A 8 -13.53 17.69 -4.84
CA ASP A 8 -14.96 17.78 -5.21
C ASP A 8 -15.38 16.76 -6.30
N GLY A 9 -14.78 15.57 -6.27
CA GLY A 9 -15.04 14.49 -7.23
C GLY A 9 -14.47 14.73 -8.63
N ARG A 10 -13.59 15.71 -8.82
CA ARG A 10 -12.89 15.99 -10.07
C ARG A 10 -11.39 15.78 -9.92
N PRO A 11 -10.72 15.15 -10.91
CA PRO A 11 -9.29 14.95 -10.84
C PRO A 11 -8.58 16.30 -10.94
N VAL A 12 -7.71 16.60 -9.98
CA VAL A 12 -6.95 17.85 -9.90
C VAL A 12 -5.48 17.70 -10.31
N THR A 13 -4.89 16.51 -10.11
CA THR A 13 -3.53 16.21 -10.59
C THR A 13 -3.36 14.71 -10.85
N VAL A 14 -2.39 14.37 -11.70
CA VAL A 14 -1.95 13.00 -11.98
C VAL A 14 -0.45 12.81 -11.72
N GLU A 15 0.18 13.76 -11.02
CA GLU A 15 1.64 13.79 -10.80
C GLU A 15 2.17 12.54 -10.09
N GLY A 16 1.35 11.86 -9.28
CA GLY A 16 1.69 10.57 -8.68
C GLY A 16 1.70 9.38 -9.65
N SER A 17 1.51 9.58 -10.96
CA SER A 17 1.51 8.49 -11.92
C SER A 17 2.92 7.98 -12.20
N PHE A 18 3.16 6.70 -11.92
CA PHE A 18 4.42 6.00 -12.15
C PHE A 18 4.36 5.08 -13.39
N THR A 19 5.40 5.01 -14.23
CA THR A 19 5.46 3.99 -15.29
C THR A 19 6.85 3.37 -15.38
N ALA A 20 6.98 2.13 -14.90
CA ALA A 20 8.22 1.36 -14.99
C ALA A 20 8.80 1.34 -16.41
N GLY A 21 10.10 1.61 -16.53
CA GLY A 21 10.84 1.65 -17.79
C GLY A 21 10.80 2.98 -18.53
N VAL A 22 10.05 3.98 -18.03
CA VAL A 22 10.03 5.36 -18.56
C VAL A 22 10.92 6.23 -17.67
N ASN A 23 11.71 7.14 -18.24
CA ASN A 23 12.54 8.12 -17.49
C ASN A 23 13.51 7.54 -16.43
N GLY A 24 13.82 6.25 -16.47
CA GLY A 24 14.69 5.58 -15.48
C GLY A 24 13.95 4.94 -14.30
N ASP A 25 12.62 5.03 -14.30
CA ASP A 25 11.72 4.40 -13.35
C ASP A 25 11.90 2.89 -13.32
N LYS A 26 12.14 2.33 -12.13
CA LYS A 26 12.35 0.90 -11.96
C LYS A 26 11.09 0.25 -11.38
N PRO A 27 10.62 -0.87 -11.95
CA PRO A 27 9.52 -1.60 -11.36
C PRO A 27 9.91 -2.07 -9.95
N GLY A 28 9.00 -1.89 -9.00
CA GLY A 28 9.14 -2.47 -7.66
C GLY A 28 8.36 -3.77 -7.51
N ILE A 29 8.31 -4.26 -6.27
CA ILE A 29 7.57 -5.43 -5.84
C ILE A 29 6.37 -4.93 -5.05
N ILE A 30 5.15 -5.14 -5.56
CA ILE A 30 3.94 -4.74 -4.84
C ILE A 30 3.74 -5.61 -3.58
N MET A 31 4.04 -6.90 -3.71
CA MET A 31 3.98 -7.93 -2.66
C MET A 31 4.85 -9.12 -3.08
N GLU A 32 5.64 -9.65 -2.15
CA GLU A 32 6.44 -10.85 -2.40
C GLU A 32 5.56 -12.10 -2.48
N ALA A 33 5.98 -13.10 -3.26
CA ALA A 33 5.28 -14.38 -3.31
C ALA A 33 5.36 -15.15 -1.98
N HIS A 34 6.45 -14.95 -1.23
CA HIS A 34 6.74 -15.59 0.04
C HIS A 34 7.34 -14.56 1.02
N SER A 35 6.50 -13.66 1.54
CA SER A 35 6.94 -12.68 2.53
C SER A 35 7.40 -13.34 3.83
N VAL A 36 8.44 -12.80 4.44
CA VAL A 36 8.97 -13.16 5.75
C VAL A 36 9.10 -11.91 6.62
N PRO A 37 8.74 -11.93 7.92
CA PRO A 37 8.98 -10.81 8.81
C PRO A 37 10.44 -10.34 8.77
N GLY A 38 10.63 -9.04 8.49
CA GLY A 38 11.94 -8.43 8.28
C GLY A 38 12.29 -8.19 6.82
N ASP A 39 11.58 -8.79 5.86
CA ASP A 39 11.80 -8.51 4.43
C ASP A 39 11.50 -7.05 4.12
N PHE A 40 12.41 -6.43 3.37
CA PHE A 40 12.32 -5.05 2.92
C PHE A 40 12.42 -4.99 1.41
N TYR A 41 11.45 -4.35 0.78
CA TYR A 41 11.40 -4.20 -0.67
C TYR A 41 10.85 -2.83 -1.08
N ARG A 42 11.22 -2.40 -2.28
CA ARG A 42 10.70 -1.19 -2.91
C ARG A 42 9.45 -1.53 -3.70
N GLN A 43 8.35 -0.83 -3.44
CA GLN A 43 7.10 -0.94 -4.19
C GLN A 43 7.16 -0.10 -5.47
N GLU A 44 7.76 1.08 -5.39
CA GLU A 44 8.04 1.96 -6.53
C GLU A 44 9.43 2.60 -6.41
N PHE A 45 10.06 2.88 -7.54
CA PHE A 45 11.31 3.62 -7.57
C PHE A 45 11.42 4.50 -8.82
N ALA A 46 10.91 5.71 -8.68
CA ALA A 46 11.11 6.86 -9.54
C ALA A 46 11.73 7.98 -8.69
N LEU A 47 13.01 8.26 -8.91
CA LEU A 47 13.78 9.17 -8.07
C LEU A 47 13.09 10.56 -7.98
N ALA A 48 12.89 11.04 -6.75
CA ALA A 48 12.21 12.31 -6.46
C ALA A 48 10.73 12.41 -6.90
N ASN A 49 10.11 11.31 -7.37
CA ASN A 49 8.74 11.29 -7.86
C ASN A 49 7.87 10.26 -7.13
N ALA A 50 8.35 9.02 -7.00
CA ALA A 50 7.66 7.95 -6.26
C ALA A 50 8.68 6.94 -5.71
N GLU A 51 8.83 6.89 -4.40
CA GLU A 51 9.86 6.08 -3.73
C GLU A 51 9.27 5.29 -2.56
N ASP A 52 8.30 4.43 -2.85
CA ASP A 52 7.61 3.66 -1.82
C ASP A 52 8.38 2.40 -1.41
N ASN A 53 8.42 2.18 -0.09
CA ASN A 53 9.08 1.04 0.52
C ASN A 53 8.10 0.31 1.43
N ALA A 54 8.22 -1.01 1.47
CA ALA A 54 7.51 -1.86 2.42
C ALA A 54 8.50 -2.69 3.24
N LEU A 55 8.22 -2.77 4.55
CA LEU A 55 8.85 -3.68 5.49
C LEU A 55 7.78 -4.66 5.99
N VAL A 56 8.02 -5.96 5.84
CA VAL A 56 7.14 -6.99 6.37
C VAL A 56 7.26 -7.04 7.90
N VAL A 57 6.16 -6.81 8.60
CA VAL A 57 6.10 -6.76 10.07
C VAL A 57 5.58 -8.08 10.65
N SER A 58 4.55 -8.67 10.03
CA SER A 58 3.91 -9.90 10.51
C SER A 58 3.14 -10.59 9.40
N LEU A 59 2.93 -11.89 9.52
CA LEU A 59 2.08 -12.70 8.64
C LEU A 59 0.81 -13.21 9.36
N ASP A 60 0.64 -12.88 10.64
CA ASP A 60 -0.40 -13.48 11.49
C ASP A 60 -1.38 -12.44 12.06
N ALA A 61 -1.55 -11.31 11.36
CA ALA A 61 -2.49 -10.30 11.81
C ALA A 61 -3.94 -10.77 11.61
N THR A 62 -4.81 -10.48 12.59
CA THR A 62 -6.27 -10.63 12.44
C THR A 62 -6.88 -9.24 12.27
N VAL A 63 -7.69 -9.06 11.23
CA VAL A 63 -8.26 -7.76 10.82
C VAL A 63 -9.77 -7.86 10.71
N ASN A 64 -10.48 -7.02 11.44
CA ASN A 64 -11.94 -6.90 11.39
C ASN A 64 -12.35 -5.59 10.71
N VAL A 65 -13.03 -5.71 9.56
CA VAL A 65 -13.50 -4.59 8.73
C VAL A 65 -14.95 -4.84 8.29
N PRO A 66 -15.66 -3.86 7.71
CA PRO A 66 -17.07 -4.07 7.33
C PRO A 66 -17.30 -5.24 6.35
N ALA A 67 -16.31 -5.55 5.50
CA ALA A 67 -16.38 -6.71 4.61
C ALA A 67 -16.28 -8.07 5.33
N GLY A 68 -15.81 -8.10 6.58
CA GLY A 68 -15.69 -9.31 7.39
C GLY A 68 -14.44 -9.37 8.26
N LEU A 69 -14.22 -10.55 8.84
CA LEU A 69 -13.04 -10.88 9.63
C LEU A 69 -12.04 -11.67 8.77
N PHE A 70 -10.80 -11.19 8.72
CA PHE A 70 -9.69 -11.82 8.02
C PHE A 70 -8.63 -12.26 9.02
N HIS A 71 -8.08 -13.46 8.81
CA HIS A 71 -7.02 -14.05 9.62
C HIS A 71 -5.76 -14.25 8.79
N HIS A 72 -4.61 -14.41 9.45
CA HIS A 72 -3.31 -14.62 8.79
C HIS A 72 -2.99 -13.54 7.75
N CYS A 73 -3.33 -12.29 8.07
CA CYS A 73 -3.05 -11.16 7.21
C CYS A 73 -1.57 -10.81 7.27
N LEU A 74 -0.99 -10.57 6.10
CA LEU A 74 0.29 -9.89 5.97
C LEU A 74 0.12 -8.45 6.47
N LYS A 75 0.99 -8.01 7.36
CA LYS A 75 1.13 -6.63 7.79
C LYS A 75 2.45 -6.07 7.29
N THR A 76 2.39 -4.96 6.55
CA THR A 76 3.55 -4.18 6.15
C THR A 76 3.59 -2.86 6.90
N LYS A 77 4.79 -2.32 7.07
CA LYS A 77 5.06 -0.93 7.41
C LYS A 77 5.55 -0.25 6.13
N GLU A 78 4.84 0.78 5.68
CA GLU A 78 5.14 1.46 4.42
C GLU A 78 5.58 2.90 4.66
N THR A 79 6.60 3.33 3.93
CA THR A 79 7.26 4.63 4.07
C THR A 79 7.79 5.13 2.74
N THR A 80 7.81 6.46 2.58
CA THR A 80 8.45 7.14 1.45
C THR A 80 9.48 8.16 1.95
N PRO A 81 10.64 8.30 1.30
CA PRO A 81 11.60 9.35 1.62
C PRO A 81 11.12 10.74 1.18
N LEU A 82 10.12 10.83 0.28
CA LEU A 82 9.56 12.10 -0.21
C LEU A 82 8.73 12.79 0.88
N GLU A 83 8.08 12.00 1.71
CA GLU A 83 7.34 12.45 2.89
C GLU A 83 7.80 11.64 4.11
N PRO A 84 8.88 12.06 4.79
CA PRO A 84 9.49 11.27 5.87
C PRO A 84 8.55 11.00 7.05
N ASP A 85 7.54 11.85 7.22
CA ASP A 85 6.52 11.70 8.27
C ASP A 85 5.33 10.82 7.83
N ALA A 86 5.23 10.47 6.55
CA ALA A 86 4.22 9.56 6.04
C ALA A 86 4.60 8.12 6.41
N LEU A 87 3.78 7.52 7.26
CA LEU A 87 4.01 6.19 7.79
C LEU A 87 2.68 5.45 7.91
N GLU A 88 2.57 4.35 7.17
CA GLU A 88 1.36 3.55 7.15
C GLU A 88 1.61 2.11 7.59
N HIS A 89 0.61 1.49 8.20
CA HIS A 89 0.50 0.04 8.24
C HIS A 89 -0.56 -0.40 7.25
N LYS A 90 -0.17 -1.25 6.29
CA LYS A 90 -1.12 -1.93 5.40
C LYS A 90 -1.27 -3.38 5.78
N TYR A 91 -2.48 -3.89 5.59
CA TYR A 91 -2.85 -5.26 5.91
C TYR A 91 -3.44 -5.92 4.68
N TYR A 92 -2.92 -7.08 4.33
CA TYR A 92 -3.32 -7.82 3.14
C TYR A 92 -3.83 -9.21 3.51
N ALA A 93 -4.94 -9.61 2.92
CA ALA A 93 -5.51 -10.94 3.07
C ALA A 93 -5.47 -11.72 1.76
N ALA A 94 -5.17 -13.01 1.84
CA ALA A 94 -5.15 -13.90 0.69
C ALA A 94 -6.51 -13.89 -0.04
N GLY A 95 -6.50 -13.73 -1.36
CA GLY A 95 -7.71 -13.66 -2.19
C GLY A 95 -8.47 -12.33 -2.15
N ALA A 96 -8.10 -11.38 -1.27
CA ALA A 96 -8.72 -10.05 -1.18
C ALA A 96 -7.76 -8.89 -1.50
N GLY A 97 -6.45 -9.06 -1.25
CA GLY A 97 -5.49 -7.97 -1.37
C GLY A 97 -5.51 -7.07 -0.13
N ASN A 98 -5.33 -5.77 -0.29
CA ASN A 98 -5.34 -4.83 0.83
C ASN A 98 -6.75 -4.74 1.45
N VAL A 99 -6.86 -5.05 2.73
CA VAL A 99 -8.11 -5.02 3.49
C VAL A 99 -8.19 -3.86 4.49
N LEU A 100 -7.04 -3.29 4.89
CA LEU A 100 -6.96 -2.19 5.85
C LEU A 100 -5.64 -1.42 5.64
N THR A 101 -5.73 -0.10 5.58
CA THR A 101 -4.60 0.82 5.73
C THR A 101 -4.82 1.67 6.98
N VAL A 102 -3.77 1.91 7.75
CA VAL A 102 -3.78 2.78 8.94
C VAL A 102 -2.61 3.75 8.86
N ASP A 103 -2.88 5.05 8.83
CA ASP A 103 -1.86 6.08 9.08
C ASP A 103 -1.46 5.97 10.56
N VAL A 104 -0.16 5.74 10.82
CA VAL A 104 0.34 5.47 12.17
C VAL A 104 0.31 6.71 13.05
N ARG A 105 0.37 7.90 12.45
CA ARG A 105 0.43 9.19 13.16
C ARG A 105 -0.97 9.73 13.46
N THR A 106 -1.85 9.80 12.45
CA THR A 106 -3.21 10.34 12.63
C THR A 106 -4.17 9.28 13.16
N GLY A 107 -3.90 8.00 12.89
CA GLY A 107 -4.79 6.89 13.21
C GLY A 107 -5.93 6.73 12.20
N ASP A 108 -5.94 7.50 11.12
CA ASP A 108 -6.92 7.40 10.03
C ASP A 108 -6.88 6.02 9.38
N LYS A 109 -8.04 5.56 8.92
CA LYS A 109 -8.20 4.18 8.44
C LYS A 109 -8.96 4.12 7.13
N ILE A 110 -8.38 3.44 6.16
CA ILE A 110 -9.07 3.00 4.94
C ILE A 110 -9.40 1.52 5.12
N LYS A 111 -10.67 1.15 5.00
CA LYS A 111 -11.16 -0.21 5.31
C LYS A 111 -11.87 -0.80 4.10
N LEU A 112 -11.63 -2.07 3.82
CA LEU A 112 -12.43 -2.79 2.83
C LEU A 112 -13.89 -2.91 3.30
N VAL A 113 -14.79 -2.32 2.51
CA VAL A 113 -16.22 -2.25 2.87
C VAL A 113 -16.98 -3.46 2.36
N LYS A 114 -16.70 -3.90 1.13
CA LYS A 114 -17.45 -4.98 0.48
C LYS A 114 -16.62 -5.62 -0.63
N ILE A 115 -16.78 -6.93 -0.80
CA ILE A 115 -16.29 -7.70 -1.96
C ILE A 115 -17.51 -8.16 -2.76
N HIS A 116 -17.47 -8.00 -4.07
CA HIS A 116 -18.44 -8.58 -4.99
C HIS A 116 -17.78 -9.76 -5.72
N PRO A 117 -18.04 -11.02 -5.30
CA PRO A 117 -17.55 -12.17 -6.04
C PRO A 117 -18.25 -12.23 -7.40
N ASN A 118 -17.47 -12.56 -8.44
CA ASN A 118 -17.99 -12.84 -9.78
C ASN A 118 -18.77 -14.14 -9.83
#